data_AF-A0A7C8JW40-F1
#
_entry.id   AF-A0A7C8JW40-F1
#
_cell.length_a   1.000
_cell.length_b   1.000
_cell.length_c   1.000
_cell.angle_alpha   90.00
_cell.angle_beta   90.00
_cell.angle_gamma   90.00
#
_symmetry.space_group_name_H-M   'P 1'
#
loop_
_entity.id
_entity.type
_entity.pdbx_description
1 polymer ?
#
loop_
_entity_poly.entity_id
_entity_poly.type
_entity_poly.pdbx_seq_one_letter_code
_entity_poly.pdbx_strand_id
1 'polypeptide(L)'
;MKKFMKLFGKSKTKSTVTADDQYFDKPAAKNGKKFGMYGNHSVPDFRQTYKHKFQDAPPMPDVPRKLKPSLAVKLPNEILAKIFTYVAPHVGNESLYSDEEILHYVNGCVLCDSRDLAHIALLERVHYCGREEQLDELRKRRSRVIYTDPDTIDTAAERMDLLIRTFRLNDDLANYTLYIRLQYMTRESCKNVLTSLVNVPLSNLRWMDLPDGFYKDDPTCQALKAIMYQKCPDLRRMRWTEGSENGFLGLSIDRPWVNLEFIELWKLNVEEEQIAGVLATLPKITSVGIQELPWVTGRFLSPGVAGKRPLLPPLNSLSISKCDKITYDSIIAYISSPAVQQTLEHLTLKEIDFPPHLIYQILQQLPYLKTLRINAPVTRIFPAYDQPPHPPLQSATLRELSYEIRPAQQSKTLASPATSYYEYLCESLRLGGLPNLKTLHVRDENFGKMLKRVTETMQTYGKDFQILQRLERLTIHAKGWNGLVWSTFTLTDQGAGEEIDEFGALLAAAGGGPQSPRFLGLPNPNDEKRLSWRERRDNRKSRMDLWR
;
A
#
# COMPACT_ATOMS: atom_id res chain seq x y z
N MET A 1 38.63 -0.76 79.45
CA MET A 1 38.49 0.71 79.46
C MET A 1 38.27 1.19 78.03
N LYS A 2 37.25 2.02 77.80
CA LYS A 2 36.72 2.54 76.52
C LYS A 2 36.04 1.51 75.60
N LYS A 3 34.74 1.34 75.87
CA LYS A 3 33.69 0.56 75.20
C LYS A 3 33.07 1.34 74.02
N PHE A 4 32.61 0.60 73.01
CA PHE A 4 31.28 0.68 72.37
C PHE A 4 30.45 1.98 72.52
N MET A 5 30.21 2.68 71.40
CA MET A 5 28.99 3.45 71.02
C MET A 5 29.22 4.01 69.58
N LYS A 6 28.59 3.51 68.52
CA LYS A 6 27.19 3.67 68.03
C LYS A 6 26.89 5.02 67.31
N LEU A 7 26.49 4.88 66.03
CA LEU A 7 25.37 5.55 65.31
C LEU A 7 25.52 7.07 65.05
N PHE A 8 25.28 7.68 63.89
CA PHE A 8 24.47 7.48 62.67
C PHE A 8 25.28 8.13 61.50
N GLY A 9 25.14 7.89 60.19
CA GLY A 9 24.09 7.39 59.33
C GLY A 9 24.08 8.28 58.06
N LYS A 10 24.11 7.68 56.86
CA LYS A 10 23.34 8.07 55.66
C LYS A 10 23.79 7.29 54.42
N SER A 11 22.83 6.59 53.83
CA SER A 11 22.90 5.78 52.62
C SER A 11 23.09 6.62 51.36
N LYS A 12 23.78 6.07 50.35
CA LYS A 12 23.51 6.40 48.95
C LYS A 12 23.40 5.13 48.12
N THR A 13 22.22 4.98 47.54
CA THR A 13 21.77 4.00 46.55
C THR A 13 22.56 4.14 45.26
N LYS A 14 23.02 3.01 44.69
CA LYS A 14 23.48 2.93 43.30
C LYS A 14 22.32 2.50 42.42
N SER A 15 21.85 3.40 41.56
CA SER A 15 21.02 3.11 40.39
C SER A 15 21.85 3.42 39.16
N THR A 16 22.15 2.39 38.37
CA THR A 16 22.75 2.49 37.04
C THR A 16 21.64 2.84 36.05
N VAL A 17 21.65 4.08 35.56
CA VAL A 17 20.90 4.52 34.37
C VAL A 17 21.88 4.63 33.23
N THR A 18 21.56 3.94 32.13
CA THR A 18 22.27 3.95 30.84
C THR A 18 21.96 5.24 30.08
N ALA A 19 23.00 5.75 29.42
CA ALA A 19 23.07 7.04 28.75
C ALA A 19 22.25 7.08 27.44
N ASP A 20 21.33 8.04 27.38
CA ASP A 20 21.15 8.92 26.23
C ASP A 20 21.32 10.35 26.77
N ASP A 21 21.63 11.29 25.90
CA ASP A 21 21.93 12.72 26.13
C ASP A 21 23.41 13.05 26.38
N GLN A 22 24.09 13.49 25.31
CA GLN A 22 24.91 14.72 25.25
C GLN A 22 25.82 14.66 24.02
N TYR A 23 25.37 15.24 22.89
CA TYR A 23 26.29 15.61 21.81
C TYR A 23 25.94 16.95 21.19
N PHE A 24 26.07 18.01 21.99
CA PHE A 24 26.40 19.36 21.53
C PHE A 24 27.15 20.08 22.67
N ASP A 25 28.48 20.20 22.55
CA ASP A 25 29.18 21.50 22.57
C ASP A 25 30.72 21.38 22.43
N LYS A 26 31.28 22.30 21.62
CA LYS A 26 32.69 22.56 21.25
C LYS A 26 33.34 23.54 22.27
N PRO A 27 34.67 23.90 22.29
CA PRO A 27 35.56 24.09 21.12
C PRO A 27 37.10 23.84 21.29
N ALA A 28 37.82 23.81 20.16
CA ALA A 28 39.26 24.12 20.10
C ALA A 28 39.56 25.00 18.88
N ALA A 29 40.14 26.17 19.13
CA ALA A 29 40.45 27.20 18.16
C ALA A 29 41.82 26.96 17.48
N LYS A 30 41.91 27.21 16.17
CA LYS A 30 43.04 27.90 15.54
C LYS A 30 42.68 28.37 14.12
N ASN A 31 43.13 29.60 13.86
CA ASN A 31 43.20 30.33 12.60
C ASN A 31 41.94 31.09 12.16
N GLY A 32 41.97 32.37 12.52
CA GLY A 32 40.92 33.34 12.30
C GLY A 32 40.75 33.75 10.84
N LYS A 33 39.49 33.85 10.44
CA LYS A 33 38.95 34.94 9.64
C LYS A 33 37.65 35.37 10.30
N LYS A 34 37.49 36.69 10.44
CA LYS A 34 36.45 37.37 11.23
C LYS A 34 35.05 36.89 10.84
N PHE A 35 34.33 36.28 11.79
CA PHE A 35 32.88 36.13 11.72
C PHE A 35 32.24 37.42 12.21
N GLY A 36 31.60 38.15 11.30
CA GLY A 36 30.66 39.22 11.62
C GLY A 36 29.32 38.63 12.06
N MET A 37 28.68 39.33 13.00
CA MET A 37 27.43 39.00 13.68
C MET A 37 26.27 38.64 12.72
N TYR A 38 25.46 37.67 13.14
CA TYR A 38 24.10 37.46 12.64
C TYR A 38 23.23 38.65 13.05
N GLY A 39 23.05 39.59 12.12
CA GLY A 39 21.93 40.51 12.10
C GLY A 39 20.84 39.97 11.19
N ASN A 40 19.59 40.13 11.59
CA ASN A 40 18.39 39.87 10.81
C ASN A 40 18.52 40.45 9.39
N HIS A 41 18.80 39.60 8.41
CA HIS A 41 18.60 39.92 7.01
C HIS A 41 17.41 39.13 6.50
N SER A 42 16.33 39.87 6.27
CA SER A 42 15.28 39.55 5.30
C SER A 42 15.86 38.74 4.14
N VAL A 43 15.38 37.50 3.99
CA VAL A 43 15.65 36.68 2.81
C VAL A 43 15.28 37.52 1.59
N PRO A 44 16.18 37.74 0.62
CA PRO A 44 15.80 38.43 -0.60
C PRO A 44 14.73 37.58 -1.29
N ASP A 45 13.57 38.16 -1.58
CA ASP A 45 12.53 37.51 -2.36
C ASP A 45 13.02 37.33 -3.80
N PHE A 46 13.73 36.22 -4.06
CA PHE A 46 14.30 35.91 -5.37
C PHE A 46 13.24 35.61 -6.45
N ARG A 47 11.95 35.55 -6.09
CA ARG A 47 10.85 35.54 -7.07
C ARG A 47 10.78 36.85 -7.86
N GLN A 48 11.25 37.97 -7.29
CA GLN A 48 11.25 39.26 -7.99
C GLN A 48 12.43 39.41 -8.95
N THR A 49 13.60 38.86 -8.63
CA THR A 49 14.79 38.94 -9.50
C THR A 49 14.68 38.05 -10.75
N TYR A 50 13.92 36.96 -10.70
CA TYR A 50 13.60 36.17 -11.90
C TYR A 50 12.52 36.82 -12.78
N LYS A 51 11.58 37.58 -12.21
CA LYS A 51 10.58 38.34 -13.00
C LYS A 51 11.17 39.49 -13.81
N HIS A 52 12.28 40.08 -13.39
CA HIS A 52 12.87 41.25 -14.06
C HIS A 52 13.84 40.93 -15.20
N LYS A 53 14.29 39.68 -15.37
CA LYS A 53 15.17 39.28 -16.50
C LYS A 53 14.49 38.49 -17.61
N PHE A 54 13.26 38.05 -17.40
CA PHE A 54 12.43 37.37 -18.40
C PHE A 54 11.01 37.95 -18.35
N GLN A 55 10.86 39.21 -18.80
CA GLN A 55 9.52 39.79 -19.04
C GLN A 55 8.84 39.16 -20.26
N ASP A 56 9.63 38.56 -21.15
CA ASP A 56 9.14 37.72 -22.21
C ASP A 56 9.45 36.26 -21.86
N ALA A 57 8.41 35.42 -21.88
CA ALA A 57 8.61 33.98 -21.90
C ALA A 57 9.62 33.67 -23.02
N PRO A 58 10.66 32.87 -22.79
CA PRO A 58 11.47 32.39 -23.90
C PRO A 58 10.50 31.81 -24.93
N PRO A 59 10.59 32.20 -26.22
CA PRO A 59 9.72 31.64 -27.23
C PRO A 59 9.84 30.12 -27.08
N MET A 60 8.68 29.45 -26.96
CA MET A 60 8.62 27.99 -27.03
C MET A 60 9.60 27.54 -28.11
N PRO A 61 10.51 26.59 -27.83
CA PRO A 61 11.40 26.08 -28.87
C PRO A 61 10.53 25.77 -30.07
N ASP A 62 10.85 26.37 -31.23
CA ASP A 62 10.02 26.30 -32.43
C ASP A 62 9.60 24.84 -32.63
N VAL A 63 8.39 24.50 -32.19
CA VAL A 63 7.82 23.19 -32.42
C VAL A 63 7.72 23.18 -33.94
N PRO A 64 8.39 22.26 -34.65
CA PRO A 64 8.44 22.30 -36.10
C PRO A 64 7.00 22.45 -36.60
N ARG A 65 6.67 23.63 -37.16
CA ARG A 65 5.31 24.06 -37.53
C ARG A 65 4.70 23.25 -38.69
N LYS A 66 5.23 22.06 -38.93
CA LYS A 66 4.69 21.03 -39.81
C LYS A 66 4.92 19.65 -39.21
N LEU A 67 4.40 19.40 -38.00
CA LEU A 67 4.03 18.04 -37.65
C LEU A 67 2.94 17.63 -38.63
N LYS A 68 3.27 16.74 -39.58
CA LYS A 68 2.25 16.00 -40.33
C LYS A 68 1.23 15.51 -39.29
N PRO A 69 -0.09 15.66 -39.52
CA PRO A 69 -1.07 15.15 -38.57
C PRO A 69 -0.69 13.71 -38.27
N SER A 70 -0.40 13.45 -36.99
CA SER A 70 0.10 12.16 -36.55
C SER A 70 -0.82 11.08 -37.12
N LEU A 71 -0.27 9.99 -37.67
CA LEU A 71 -1.09 8.85 -38.10
C LEU A 71 -1.95 8.33 -36.94
N ALA A 72 -1.58 8.62 -35.69
CA ALA A 72 -2.37 8.37 -34.50
C ALA A 72 -3.75 9.05 -34.53
N VAL A 73 -3.88 10.24 -35.14
CA VAL A 73 -5.17 10.95 -35.24
C VAL A 73 -6.19 10.18 -36.09
N LYS A 74 -5.71 9.28 -36.97
CA LYS A 74 -6.56 8.42 -37.81
C LYS A 74 -6.90 7.08 -37.15
N LEU A 75 -6.29 6.75 -36.01
CA LEU A 75 -6.55 5.51 -35.31
C LEU A 75 -7.84 5.64 -34.47
N PRO A 76 -8.71 4.62 -34.43
CA PRO A 76 -9.81 4.56 -33.49
C PRO A 76 -9.34 4.67 -32.04
N ASN A 77 -10.16 5.29 -31.18
CA ASN A 77 -9.85 5.49 -29.76
C ASN A 77 -9.53 4.16 -29.04
N GLU A 78 -10.17 3.06 -29.41
CA GLU A 78 -9.89 1.73 -28.83
C GLU A 78 -8.47 1.24 -29.15
N ILE A 79 -7.98 1.51 -30.35
CA ILE A 79 -6.61 1.14 -30.76
C ILE A 79 -5.61 2.05 -30.06
N LEU A 80 -5.89 3.36 -29.99
CA LEU A 80 -5.07 4.30 -29.24
C LEU A 80 -4.99 3.90 -27.77
N ALA A 81 -6.10 3.59 -27.12
CA ALA A 81 -6.14 3.11 -25.74
C ALA A 81 -5.26 1.87 -25.56
N LYS A 82 -5.38 0.87 -26.44
CA LYS A 82 -4.52 -0.34 -26.41
C LYS A 82 -3.04 0.00 -26.57
N ILE A 83 -2.68 0.90 -27.49
CA ILE A 83 -1.29 1.34 -27.68
C ILE A 83 -0.79 2.06 -26.44
N PHE A 84 -1.58 2.97 -25.88
CA PHE A 84 -1.21 3.72 -24.67
C PHE A 84 -1.08 2.80 -23.45
N THR A 85 -2.00 1.85 -23.24
CA THR A 85 -1.88 0.86 -22.16
C THR A 85 -0.72 -0.11 -22.40
N TYR A 86 -0.35 -0.40 -23.65
CA TYR A 86 0.82 -1.24 -23.94
C TYR A 86 2.14 -0.51 -23.67
N VAL A 87 2.27 0.74 -24.13
CA VAL A 87 3.48 1.57 -23.97
C VAL A 87 3.59 2.13 -22.56
N ALA A 88 2.46 2.39 -21.91
CA ALA A 88 2.35 2.96 -20.58
C ALA A 88 1.25 2.23 -19.77
N PRO A 89 1.56 1.05 -19.21
CA PRO A 89 0.59 0.19 -18.51
C PRO A 89 -0.21 0.89 -17.41
N HIS A 90 0.41 1.85 -16.73
CA HIS A 90 -0.19 2.62 -15.65
C HIS A 90 -1.30 3.58 -16.12
N VAL A 91 -1.38 3.94 -17.42
CA VAL A 91 -2.53 4.70 -17.95
C VAL A 91 -3.80 3.86 -17.93
N GLY A 92 -3.69 2.53 -17.96
CA GLY A 92 -4.81 1.62 -17.77
C GLY A 92 -5.17 1.37 -16.30
N ASN A 93 -4.48 2.01 -15.35
CA ASN A 93 -4.76 1.82 -13.92
C ASN A 93 -5.93 2.71 -13.48
N GLU A 94 -7.14 2.16 -13.55
CA GLU A 94 -8.37 2.80 -13.09
C GLU A 94 -8.68 2.53 -11.61
N SER A 95 -7.76 1.88 -10.88
CA SER A 95 -7.96 1.60 -9.47
C SER A 95 -8.10 2.90 -8.67
N LEU A 96 -8.69 2.80 -7.49
CA LEU A 96 -8.75 3.91 -6.54
C LEU A 96 -7.67 3.78 -5.47
N TYR A 97 -6.58 3.05 -5.74
CA TYR A 97 -5.47 2.82 -4.82
C TYR A 97 -4.23 3.54 -5.29
N SER A 98 -3.43 4.10 -4.39
CA SER A 98 -2.14 4.66 -4.80
C SER A 98 -1.22 3.55 -5.32
N ASP A 99 -0.26 3.89 -6.16
CA ASP A 99 0.67 2.88 -6.70
C ASP A 99 1.47 2.19 -5.58
N GLU A 100 1.72 2.90 -4.47
CA GLU A 100 2.32 2.37 -3.24
C GLU A 100 1.46 1.30 -2.55
N GLU A 101 0.14 1.48 -2.56
CA GLU A 101 -0.80 0.51 -2.00
C GLU A 101 -0.91 -0.74 -2.88
N ILE A 102 -0.72 -0.60 -4.20
CA ILE A 102 -0.81 -1.69 -5.19
C ILE A 102 0.49 -2.50 -5.28
N LEU A 103 1.64 -1.86 -5.03
CA LEU A 103 2.99 -2.46 -5.09
C LEU A 103 3.14 -3.75 -4.27
N HIS A 104 2.29 -3.99 -3.27
CA HIS A 104 2.27 -5.22 -2.50
C HIS A 104 1.83 -6.47 -3.29
N TYR A 105 1.27 -6.32 -4.50
CA TYR A 105 0.67 -7.41 -5.28
C TYR A 105 1.39 -7.73 -6.60
N VAL A 106 2.34 -6.91 -7.05
CA VAL A 106 3.00 -7.06 -8.35
C VAL A 106 4.48 -7.34 -8.14
N ASN A 107 5.00 -8.40 -8.78
CA ASN A 107 6.43 -8.71 -8.86
C ASN A 107 7.11 -7.67 -9.78
N GLY A 108 7.24 -6.43 -9.32
CA GLY A 108 7.78 -5.33 -10.09
C GLY A 108 7.51 -3.98 -9.41
N CYS A 109 8.41 -3.01 -9.63
CA CYS A 109 8.20 -1.67 -9.10
C CYS A 109 7.35 -0.83 -10.08
N VAL A 110 6.05 -0.72 -9.81
CA VAL A 110 5.09 0.15 -10.55
C VAL A 110 5.62 1.59 -10.70
N LEU A 111 6.34 2.09 -9.68
CA LEU A 111 6.95 3.42 -9.71
C LEU A 111 8.15 3.50 -10.65
N CYS A 112 8.88 2.40 -10.87
CA CYS A 112 9.98 2.34 -11.85
C CYS A 112 9.43 2.20 -13.30
N ASP A 113 8.21 1.67 -13.51
CA ASP A 113 7.51 1.64 -14.82
C ASP A 113 6.84 2.98 -15.20
N SER A 114 6.40 3.76 -14.20
CA SER A 114 5.90 5.14 -14.43
C SER A 114 6.97 6.11 -14.99
N ARG A 115 8.24 5.70 -14.92
CA ARG A 115 9.40 6.46 -15.39
C ARG A 115 9.49 6.53 -16.92
N ASP A 116 8.99 5.54 -17.64
CA ASP A 116 9.05 5.54 -19.11
C ASP A 116 8.07 6.57 -19.71
N LEU A 117 6.93 6.84 -19.07
CA LEU A 117 6.08 7.99 -19.44
C LEU A 117 6.75 9.33 -19.11
N ALA A 118 7.52 9.40 -18.03
CA ALA A 118 8.28 10.59 -17.72
C ALA A 118 9.36 10.91 -18.77
N HIS A 119 9.83 9.95 -19.56
CA HIS A 119 10.68 10.25 -20.72
C HIS A 119 9.90 10.90 -21.87
N ILE A 120 8.59 10.67 -21.96
CA ILE A 120 7.68 11.29 -22.93
C ILE A 120 7.17 12.66 -22.40
N ALA A 121 7.05 12.84 -21.09
CA ALA A 121 6.57 14.06 -20.43
C ALA A 121 7.63 14.82 -19.60
N LEU A 122 8.92 14.52 -19.81
CA LEU A 122 10.08 15.11 -19.10
C LEU A 122 10.00 15.09 -17.56
N LEU A 123 9.46 14.05 -16.90
CA LEU A 123 9.22 13.94 -15.44
C LEU A 123 10.25 13.05 -14.67
N GLU A 124 11.52 13.43 -14.59
CA GLU A 124 12.51 12.74 -13.74
C GLU A 124 12.14 12.71 -12.24
N ARG A 125 12.03 11.53 -11.64
CA ARG A 125 11.86 11.36 -10.18
C ARG A 125 12.77 10.26 -9.65
N VAL A 126 13.17 10.43 -8.39
CA VAL A 126 13.93 9.49 -7.57
C VAL A 126 12.96 8.52 -6.90
N HIS A 127 13.16 7.22 -7.10
CA HIS A 127 12.38 6.17 -6.44
C HIS A 127 13.33 5.18 -5.76
N TYR A 128 13.11 4.79 -4.51
CA TYR A 128 14.02 3.86 -3.81
C TYR A 128 13.79 2.39 -4.24
N CYS A 129 14.00 2.05 -5.53
CA CYS A 129 14.17 0.67 -6.01
C CYS A 129 15.68 0.39 -6.17
N GLY A 130 16.18 -0.84 -6.00
CA GLY A 130 17.61 -1.14 -6.15
C GLY A 130 18.19 -0.76 -7.53
N ARG A 131 17.32 -0.63 -8.55
CA ARG A 131 17.67 -0.12 -9.88
C ARG A 131 17.91 1.40 -9.91
N GLU A 132 17.32 2.17 -9.00
CA GLU A 132 17.54 3.62 -8.91
C GLU A 132 18.95 3.95 -8.47
N GLU A 133 19.52 3.20 -7.54
CA GLU A 133 20.91 3.40 -7.09
C GLU A 133 21.88 3.28 -8.28
N GLN A 134 21.67 2.26 -9.13
CA GLN A 134 22.44 2.08 -10.36
C GLN A 134 22.22 3.23 -11.38
N LEU A 135 20.99 3.70 -11.52
CA LEU A 135 20.65 4.80 -12.44
C LEU A 135 21.17 6.15 -11.94
N ASP A 136 21.16 6.39 -10.63
CA ASP A 136 21.71 7.59 -10.00
C ASP A 136 23.23 7.63 -10.16
N GLU A 137 23.91 6.50 -9.99
CA GLU A 137 25.33 6.38 -10.35
C GLU A 137 25.59 6.68 -11.83
N LEU A 138 24.71 6.23 -12.74
CA LEU A 138 24.84 6.54 -14.17
C LEU A 138 24.61 8.03 -14.46
N ARG A 139 23.70 8.72 -13.75
CA ARG A 139 23.49 10.18 -13.85
C ARG A 139 24.70 10.96 -13.36
N LYS A 140 25.26 10.57 -12.22
CA LYS A 140 26.50 11.11 -11.66
C LYS A 140 27.68 10.94 -12.62
N ARG A 141 27.72 9.85 -13.39
CA ARG A 141 28.78 9.58 -14.39
C ARG A 141 28.58 10.31 -15.72
N ARG A 142 27.34 10.55 -16.18
CA ARG A 142 27.05 11.21 -17.47
C ARG A 142 27.00 12.74 -17.40
N SER A 143 26.68 13.33 -16.26
CA SER A 143 26.53 14.79 -16.14
C SER A 143 27.80 15.47 -15.63
N ARG A 144 28.65 15.96 -16.55
CA ARG A 144 29.68 16.97 -16.24
C ARG A 144 29.26 18.40 -16.60
N VAL A 145 28.06 18.61 -17.14
CA VAL A 145 27.66 19.89 -17.77
C VAL A 145 26.33 20.47 -17.27
N ILE A 146 25.52 19.74 -16.48
CA ILE A 146 24.29 20.30 -15.90
C ILE A 146 24.19 19.81 -14.45
N TYR A 147 25.05 20.34 -13.61
CA TYR A 147 24.83 20.35 -12.16
C TYR A 147 24.53 21.82 -11.82
N THR A 148 23.35 22.28 -12.21
CA THR A 148 22.70 23.34 -11.44
C THR A 148 22.52 22.75 -10.05
N ASP A 149 22.97 23.45 -9.00
CA ASP A 149 22.92 22.94 -7.63
C ASP A 149 21.56 22.28 -7.37
N PRO A 150 21.50 20.98 -7.03
CA PRO A 150 20.25 20.24 -6.88
C PRO A 150 19.33 20.85 -5.81
N ASP A 151 19.89 21.70 -4.94
CA ASP A 151 19.16 22.46 -3.92
C ASP A 151 18.45 23.72 -4.44
N THR A 152 18.65 24.10 -5.72
CA THR A 152 18.17 25.41 -6.23
C THR A 152 16.89 25.35 -7.05
N ILE A 153 16.52 24.19 -7.63
CA ILE A 153 15.32 24.07 -8.48
C ILE A 153 14.52 22.83 -8.09
N ASP A 154 13.32 23.05 -7.53
CA ASP A 154 12.36 21.97 -7.31
C ASP A 154 11.73 21.57 -8.66
N THR A 155 12.36 20.57 -9.28
CA THR A 155 11.96 20.07 -10.59
C THR A 155 10.56 19.43 -10.57
N ALA A 156 10.11 18.91 -9.42
CA ALA A 156 8.77 18.35 -9.30
C ALA A 156 7.72 19.46 -9.32
N ALA A 157 7.96 20.55 -8.59
CA ALA A 157 7.09 21.71 -8.57
C ALA A 157 6.94 22.37 -9.96
N GLU A 158 8.04 22.60 -10.68
CA GLU A 158 8.02 23.21 -12.01
C GLU A 158 7.19 22.40 -13.03
N ARG A 159 7.25 21.07 -12.96
CA ARG A 159 6.48 20.22 -13.87
C ARG A 159 5.01 20.15 -13.52
N MET A 160 4.69 20.21 -12.23
CA MET A 160 3.31 20.38 -11.79
C MET A 160 2.77 21.74 -12.26
N ASP A 161 3.57 22.80 -12.21
CA ASP A 161 3.19 24.10 -12.78
C ASP A 161 2.94 24.05 -14.29
N LEU A 162 3.72 23.27 -15.05
CA LEU A 162 3.44 23.03 -16.46
C LEU A 162 2.09 22.32 -16.66
N LEU A 163 1.79 21.29 -15.85
CA LEU A 163 0.48 20.61 -15.88
C LEU A 163 -0.68 21.56 -15.55
N ILE A 164 -0.49 22.43 -14.56
CA ILE A 164 -1.48 23.45 -14.20
C ILE A 164 -1.72 24.38 -15.38
N ARG A 165 -0.65 24.83 -16.05
CA ARG A 165 -0.77 25.68 -17.24
C ARG A 165 -1.48 24.95 -18.38
N THR A 166 -1.19 23.68 -18.63
CA THR A 166 -1.86 22.92 -19.69
C THR A 166 -3.35 22.76 -19.42
N PHE A 167 -3.75 22.46 -18.18
CA PHE A 167 -5.16 22.40 -17.83
C PHE A 167 -5.85 23.77 -17.92
N ARG A 168 -5.19 24.86 -17.52
CA ARG A 168 -5.76 26.21 -17.67
C ARG A 168 -5.88 26.68 -19.12
N LEU A 169 -5.03 26.16 -20.01
CA LEU A 169 -5.09 26.48 -21.44
C LEU A 169 -6.09 25.58 -22.20
N ASN A 170 -6.48 24.45 -21.61
CA ASN A 170 -7.36 23.47 -22.23
C ASN A 170 -8.32 22.88 -21.17
N ASP A 171 -9.45 23.56 -20.99
CA ASP A 171 -10.49 23.16 -20.02
C ASP A 171 -11.08 21.78 -20.35
N ASP A 172 -11.15 21.40 -21.63
CA ASP A 172 -11.64 20.08 -22.04
C ASP A 172 -10.74 18.98 -21.46
N LEU A 173 -9.42 19.16 -21.52
CA LEU A 173 -8.46 18.21 -20.95
C LEU A 173 -8.65 18.08 -19.43
N ALA A 174 -8.90 19.19 -18.73
CA ALA A 174 -9.20 19.18 -17.30
C ALA A 174 -10.48 18.37 -17.00
N ASN A 175 -11.52 18.55 -17.82
CA ASN A 175 -12.79 17.82 -17.70
C ASN A 175 -12.68 16.33 -18.04
N TYR A 176 -11.79 15.93 -18.94
CA TYR A 176 -11.53 14.51 -19.24
C TYR A 176 -10.64 13.81 -18.20
N THR A 177 -10.02 14.57 -17.29
CA THR A 177 -9.11 14.00 -16.29
C THR A 177 -9.90 13.33 -15.16
N LEU A 178 -9.85 12.00 -15.12
CA LEU A 178 -10.50 11.19 -14.08
C LEU A 178 -9.57 10.83 -12.91
N TYR A 179 -8.27 10.69 -13.17
CA TYR A 179 -7.29 10.19 -12.20
C TYR A 179 -6.02 11.04 -12.23
N ILE A 180 -5.52 11.43 -11.05
CA ILE A 180 -4.21 12.11 -10.91
C ILE A 180 -3.35 11.29 -9.95
N ARG A 181 -2.33 10.61 -10.51
CA ARG A 181 -1.42 9.75 -9.74
C ARG A 181 -0.14 10.49 -9.39
N LEU A 182 0.24 10.45 -8.11
CA LEU A 182 1.41 11.15 -7.58
C LEU A 182 2.18 10.27 -6.59
N GLN A 183 3.49 10.19 -6.80
CA GLN A 183 4.43 9.60 -5.84
C GLN A 183 4.40 10.33 -4.49
N TYR A 184 4.63 9.57 -3.41
CA TYR A 184 4.69 10.05 -2.01
C TYR A 184 5.46 11.37 -1.85
N MET A 185 6.71 11.43 -2.31
CA MET A 185 7.56 12.59 -2.09
C MET A 185 7.02 13.86 -2.76
N THR A 186 6.44 13.73 -3.96
CA THR A 186 5.87 14.87 -4.68
C THR A 186 4.62 15.41 -4.00
N ARG A 187 3.74 14.52 -3.50
CA ARG A 187 2.53 14.99 -2.81
C ARG A 187 2.84 15.64 -1.46
N GLU A 188 3.88 15.16 -0.77
CA GLU A 188 4.33 15.77 0.49
C GLU A 188 5.10 17.08 0.31
N SER A 189 5.98 17.19 -0.70
CA SER A 189 6.78 18.41 -0.90
C SER A 189 6.02 19.53 -1.60
N CYS A 190 5.12 19.21 -2.53
CA CYS A 190 4.48 20.18 -3.42
C CYS A 190 3.06 20.60 -3.01
N LYS A 191 2.72 20.58 -1.72
CA LYS A 191 1.34 20.85 -1.20
C LYS A 191 0.72 22.13 -1.77
N ASN A 192 1.48 23.22 -1.82
CA ASN A 192 1.02 24.51 -2.36
C ASN A 192 0.72 24.46 -3.87
N VAL A 193 1.52 23.70 -4.61
CA VAL A 193 1.32 23.52 -6.06
C VAL A 193 0.11 22.62 -6.31
N LEU A 194 -0.11 21.59 -5.46
CA LEU A 194 -1.34 20.79 -5.51
C LEU A 194 -2.59 21.63 -5.28
N THR A 195 -2.56 22.55 -4.31
CA THR A 195 -3.66 23.51 -4.09
C THR A 195 -3.95 24.32 -5.35
N SER A 196 -2.90 24.74 -6.06
CA SER A 196 -3.01 25.49 -7.33
C SER A 196 -3.53 24.64 -8.49
N LEU A 197 -3.24 23.33 -8.48
CA LEU A 197 -3.74 22.36 -9.45
C LEU A 197 -5.22 22.09 -9.27
N VAL A 198 -5.65 21.79 -8.05
CA VAL A 198 -7.07 21.54 -7.74
C VAL A 198 -7.92 22.81 -7.92
N ASN A 199 -7.32 23.99 -7.85
CA ASN A 199 -8.04 25.23 -8.14
C ASN A 199 -8.52 25.32 -9.61
N VAL A 200 -7.94 24.53 -10.52
CA VAL A 200 -8.49 24.32 -11.86
C VAL A 200 -9.75 23.46 -11.75
N PRO A 201 -10.85 23.76 -12.46
CA PRO A 201 -12.09 22.98 -12.36
C PRO A 201 -11.90 21.55 -12.87
N LEU A 202 -11.68 20.61 -11.96
CA LEU A 202 -11.54 19.18 -12.22
C LEU A 202 -12.83 18.46 -11.80
N SER A 203 -13.93 18.71 -12.52
CA SER A 203 -15.28 18.29 -12.10
C SER A 203 -15.49 16.78 -12.10
N ASN A 204 -14.78 16.06 -12.97
CA ASN A 204 -14.92 14.61 -13.16
C ASN A 204 -13.79 13.82 -12.46
N LEU A 205 -12.99 14.47 -11.62
CA LEU A 205 -11.90 13.82 -10.90
C LEU A 205 -12.46 12.80 -9.91
N ARG A 206 -12.12 11.53 -10.11
CA ARG A 206 -12.55 10.39 -9.29
C ARG A 206 -11.55 10.03 -8.21
N TRP A 207 -10.26 10.19 -8.50
CA TRP A 207 -9.16 9.87 -7.59
C TRP A 207 -7.97 10.79 -7.79
N MET A 208 -7.34 11.17 -6.69
CA MET A 208 -6.08 11.88 -6.65
C MET A 208 -5.25 11.38 -5.47
N ASP A 209 -3.95 11.16 -5.69
CA ASP A 209 -3.05 10.84 -4.60
C ASP A 209 -2.74 12.12 -3.78
N LEU A 210 -3.23 12.15 -2.54
CA LEU A 210 -3.17 13.32 -1.66
C LEU A 210 -2.16 13.14 -0.52
N PRO A 211 -1.58 14.25 0.00
CA PRO A 211 -0.64 14.19 1.12
C PRO A 211 -1.31 13.66 2.41
N ASP A 212 -0.53 13.08 3.30
CA ASP A 212 -1.00 12.48 4.55
C ASP A 212 -1.73 13.50 5.43
N GLY A 213 -1.25 14.75 5.45
CA GLY A 213 -1.87 15.84 6.20
C GLY A 213 -3.28 16.22 5.72
N PHE A 214 -3.64 15.89 4.48
CA PHE A 214 -4.99 16.09 3.96
C PHE A 214 -6.03 15.22 4.70
N TYR A 215 -5.64 13.99 5.06
CA TYR A 215 -6.51 13.03 5.74
C TYR A 215 -6.57 13.25 7.26
N LYS A 216 -5.67 14.07 7.81
CA LYS A 216 -5.61 14.44 9.25
C LYS A 216 -6.28 15.78 9.56
N ASP A 217 -6.72 16.51 8.54
CA ASP A 217 -7.12 17.92 8.65
C ASP A 217 -6.00 18.83 9.17
N ASP A 218 -4.75 18.51 8.81
CA ASP A 218 -3.58 19.33 9.16
C ASP A 218 -3.73 20.75 8.60
N PRO A 219 -3.32 21.79 9.36
CA PRO A 219 -3.45 23.19 8.94
C PRO A 219 -2.71 23.49 7.63
N THR A 220 -1.65 22.73 7.32
CA THR A 220 -0.90 22.88 6.07
C THR A 220 -1.69 22.47 4.82
N CYS A 221 -2.71 21.62 4.97
CA CYS A 221 -3.51 21.07 3.88
C CYS A 221 -4.96 21.59 3.87
N GLN A 222 -5.35 22.46 4.81
CA GLN A 222 -6.72 22.98 4.90
C GLN A 222 -7.16 23.72 3.63
N ALA A 223 -6.29 24.56 3.05
CA ALA A 223 -6.59 25.26 1.81
C ALA A 223 -6.83 24.29 0.64
N LEU A 224 -6.02 23.24 0.53
CA LEU A 224 -6.19 22.18 -0.47
C LEU A 224 -7.56 21.51 -0.31
N LYS A 225 -7.92 21.10 0.91
CA LYS A 225 -9.20 20.43 1.20
C LYS A 225 -10.41 21.33 0.93
N ALA A 226 -10.35 22.60 1.31
CA ALA A 226 -11.42 23.55 1.05
C ALA A 226 -11.67 23.75 -0.45
N ILE A 227 -10.60 23.85 -1.26
CA ILE A 227 -10.74 23.96 -2.72
C ILE A 227 -11.26 22.65 -3.32
N MET A 228 -10.76 21.48 -2.86
CA MET A 228 -11.27 20.18 -3.31
C MET A 228 -12.77 20.02 -3.04
N TYR A 229 -13.25 20.46 -1.87
CA TYR A 229 -14.68 20.44 -1.52
C TYR A 229 -15.53 21.24 -2.52
N GLN A 230 -15.00 22.33 -3.06
CA GLN A 230 -15.73 23.21 -3.98
C GLN A 230 -15.58 22.83 -5.46
N LYS A 231 -14.43 22.29 -5.86
CA LYS A 231 -14.06 22.11 -7.27
C LYS A 231 -14.05 20.67 -7.75
N CYS A 232 -13.99 19.69 -6.83
CA CYS A 232 -13.89 18.27 -7.16
C CYS A 232 -15.01 17.46 -6.48
N PRO A 233 -16.26 17.53 -6.99
CA PRO A 233 -17.40 16.85 -6.38
C PRO A 233 -17.47 15.33 -6.64
N ASP A 234 -16.82 14.81 -7.70
CA ASP A 234 -16.96 13.41 -8.14
C ASP A 234 -15.94 12.43 -7.54
N LEU A 235 -15.31 12.78 -6.41
CA LEU A 235 -14.37 11.88 -5.73
C LEU A 235 -15.08 10.59 -5.28
N ARG A 236 -14.41 9.45 -5.52
CA ARG A 236 -14.96 8.11 -5.27
C ARG A 236 -14.39 7.42 -4.04
N ARG A 237 -13.20 7.80 -3.60
CA ARG A 237 -12.57 7.27 -2.39
C ARG A 237 -12.02 8.38 -1.53
N MET A 238 -12.18 8.25 -0.21
CA MET A 238 -11.64 9.18 0.77
C MET A 238 -11.30 8.47 2.08
N ARG A 239 -10.33 9.02 2.80
CA ARG A 239 -9.86 8.51 4.10
C ARG A 239 -9.93 9.64 5.14
N TRP A 240 -10.29 9.28 6.37
CA TRP A 240 -10.22 10.16 7.54
C TRP A 240 -9.39 9.50 8.61
N THR A 241 -8.41 10.23 9.12
CA THR A 241 -7.45 9.77 10.13
C THR A 241 -7.51 10.65 11.37
N GLU A 242 -6.87 10.22 12.47
CA GLU A 242 -6.74 10.96 13.73
C GLU A 242 -6.60 12.48 13.54
N GLY A 243 -7.52 13.25 14.14
CA GLY A 243 -7.58 14.72 14.04
C GLY A 243 -8.63 15.26 13.05
N SER A 244 -9.15 14.41 12.16
CA SER A 244 -10.12 14.81 11.11
C SER A 244 -11.59 14.52 11.44
N GLU A 245 -11.92 14.30 12.73
CA GLU A 245 -13.27 13.93 13.18
C GLU A 245 -14.32 14.94 12.75
N ASN A 246 -14.04 16.24 12.92
CA ASN A 246 -14.96 17.31 12.53
C ASN A 246 -15.18 17.33 11.00
N GLY A 247 -14.13 17.09 10.22
CA GLY A 247 -14.23 17.02 8.77
C GLY A 247 -15.07 15.84 8.28
N PHE A 248 -15.01 14.69 8.98
CA PHE A 248 -15.86 13.54 8.72
C PHE A 248 -17.32 13.80 9.12
N LEU A 249 -17.55 14.29 10.34
CA LEU A 249 -18.91 14.59 10.84
C LEU A 249 -19.61 15.67 10.02
N GLY A 250 -18.85 16.64 9.51
CA GLY A 250 -19.34 17.70 8.64
C GLY A 250 -20.00 17.19 7.35
N LEU A 251 -19.67 15.98 6.89
CA LEU A 251 -20.31 15.36 5.72
C LEU A 251 -21.82 15.19 5.88
N SER A 252 -22.31 15.06 7.12
CA SER A 252 -23.75 14.97 7.38
C SER A 252 -24.49 16.29 7.09
N ILE A 253 -23.78 17.41 7.14
CA ILE A 253 -24.32 18.77 6.98
C ILE A 253 -24.09 19.21 5.53
N ASP A 254 -22.83 19.43 5.18
CA ASP A 254 -22.39 19.84 3.86
C ASP A 254 -21.87 18.59 3.16
N ARG A 255 -22.55 18.17 2.09
CA ARG A 255 -22.24 16.93 1.34
C ARG A 255 -21.43 17.25 0.08
N PRO A 256 -20.12 17.60 0.16
CA PRO A 256 -19.34 18.00 -1.01
C PRO A 256 -19.10 16.82 -1.97
N TRP A 257 -19.02 15.59 -1.44
CA TRP A 257 -18.64 14.40 -2.18
C TRP A 257 -19.73 13.33 -2.13
N VAL A 258 -20.82 13.60 -2.84
CA VAL A 258 -22.03 12.74 -2.85
C VAL A 258 -21.79 11.39 -3.52
N ASN A 259 -20.72 11.29 -4.32
CA ASN A 259 -20.39 10.13 -5.14
C ASN A 259 -19.33 9.21 -4.53
N LEU A 260 -19.02 9.38 -3.23
CA LEU A 260 -18.11 8.50 -2.51
C LEU A 260 -18.64 7.06 -2.49
N GLU A 261 -17.78 6.14 -2.91
CA GLU A 261 -18.01 4.70 -2.96
C GLU A 261 -17.19 3.99 -1.87
N PHE A 262 -16.00 4.51 -1.56
CA PHE A 262 -15.04 3.92 -0.63
C PHE A 262 -14.67 4.90 0.48
N ILE A 263 -14.89 4.51 1.73
CA ILE A 263 -14.52 5.29 2.92
C ILE A 263 -13.63 4.49 3.83
N GLU A 264 -12.54 5.11 4.30
CA GLU A 264 -11.65 4.53 5.29
C GLU A 264 -11.56 5.45 6.52
N LEU A 265 -11.83 4.88 7.70
CA LEU A 265 -11.78 5.55 8.99
C LEU A 265 -10.66 4.93 9.82
N TRP A 266 -9.70 5.75 10.27
CA TRP A 266 -8.54 5.27 11.01
C TRP A 266 -8.25 6.12 12.25
N LYS A 267 -8.21 5.51 13.44
CA LYS A 267 -7.89 6.20 14.71
C LYS A 267 -8.76 7.43 15.02
N LEU A 268 -10.01 7.45 14.55
CA LEU A 268 -10.94 8.54 14.82
C LEU A 268 -11.64 8.37 16.16
N ASN A 269 -11.77 9.45 16.92
CA ASN A 269 -12.56 9.50 18.15
C ASN A 269 -14.00 9.93 17.85
N VAL A 270 -14.78 9.03 17.25
CA VAL A 270 -16.17 9.28 16.82
C VAL A 270 -17.10 8.22 17.38
N GLU A 271 -18.31 8.62 17.78
CA GLU A 271 -19.32 7.69 18.26
C GLU A 271 -19.98 6.90 17.12
N GLU A 272 -20.39 5.67 17.40
CA GLU A 272 -20.97 4.75 16.40
C GLU A 272 -22.22 5.30 15.71
N GLU A 273 -23.06 6.01 16.47
CA GLU A 273 -24.31 6.60 15.95
C GLU A 273 -24.01 7.70 14.94
N GLN A 274 -22.92 8.45 15.16
CA GLN A 274 -22.47 9.48 14.24
C GLN A 274 -21.88 8.86 12.97
N ILE A 275 -21.09 7.78 13.08
CA ILE A 275 -20.57 7.04 11.93
C ILE A 275 -21.73 6.54 11.07
N ALA A 276 -22.67 5.79 11.67
CA ALA A 276 -23.81 5.26 10.94
C ALA A 276 -24.68 6.38 10.35
N GLY A 277 -24.87 7.48 11.09
CA GLY A 277 -25.58 8.67 10.60
C GLY A 277 -24.94 9.27 9.35
N VAL A 278 -23.62 9.50 9.36
CA VAL A 278 -22.88 10.03 8.20
C VAL A 278 -22.96 9.06 7.02
N LEU A 279 -22.67 7.77 7.23
CA LEU A 279 -22.67 6.79 6.14
C LEU A 279 -24.06 6.61 5.52
N ALA A 280 -25.14 6.76 6.31
CA ALA A 280 -26.51 6.74 5.80
C ALA A 280 -26.85 7.94 4.90
N THR A 281 -26.12 9.06 5.00
CA THR A 281 -26.33 10.22 4.11
C THR A 281 -25.69 10.07 2.73
N LEU A 282 -24.83 9.05 2.54
CA LEU A 282 -24.04 8.85 1.33
C LEU A 282 -24.70 7.79 0.44
N PRO A 283 -25.27 8.18 -0.72
CA PRO A 283 -26.12 7.28 -1.52
C PRO A 283 -25.35 6.21 -2.30
N LYS A 284 -24.06 6.43 -2.58
CA LYS A 284 -23.25 5.54 -3.43
C LYS A 284 -22.24 4.70 -2.64
N ILE A 285 -22.33 4.69 -1.31
CA ILE A 285 -21.35 3.99 -0.51
C ILE A 285 -21.45 2.47 -0.70
N THR A 286 -20.34 1.86 -1.09
CA THR A 286 -20.25 0.41 -1.31
C THR A 286 -19.24 -0.24 -0.38
N SER A 287 -18.24 0.53 0.08
CA SER A 287 -17.07 -0.01 0.75
C SER A 287 -16.71 0.82 1.96
N VAL A 288 -16.60 0.19 3.14
CA VAL A 288 -16.20 0.85 4.37
C VAL A 288 -15.06 0.09 5.05
N GLY A 289 -13.97 0.81 5.31
CA GLY A 289 -12.84 0.37 6.11
C GLY A 289 -12.83 1.06 7.47
N ILE A 290 -12.74 0.28 8.53
CA ILE A 290 -12.68 0.74 9.92
C ILE A 290 -11.40 0.18 10.53
N GLN A 291 -10.54 1.05 11.04
CA GLN A 291 -9.28 0.68 11.63
C GLN A 291 -9.02 1.43 12.93
N GLU A 292 -8.70 0.69 14.00
CA GLU A 292 -8.24 1.26 15.29
C GLU A 292 -9.20 2.36 15.84
N LEU A 293 -10.52 2.15 15.78
CA LEU A 293 -11.48 3.11 16.34
C LEU A 293 -11.76 2.81 17.83
N PRO A 294 -11.29 3.65 18.78
CA PRO A 294 -11.30 3.30 20.20
C PRO A 294 -12.69 3.29 20.84
N TRP A 295 -13.65 4.02 20.29
CA TRP A 295 -15.01 4.15 20.85
C TRP A 295 -16.02 3.18 20.23
N VAL A 296 -15.62 2.44 19.21
CA VAL A 296 -16.50 1.55 18.46
C VAL A 296 -16.55 0.15 19.10
N THR A 297 -17.74 -0.23 19.53
CA THR A 297 -18.16 -1.49 20.18
C THR A 297 -18.98 -2.45 19.29
N GLY A 298 -19.40 -2.02 18.10
CA GLY A 298 -20.21 -2.81 17.15
C GLY A 298 -21.74 -2.63 17.27
N ARG A 299 -22.28 -1.63 17.98
CA ARG A 299 -23.76 -1.51 18.15
C ARG A 299 -24.49 -0.92 16.94
N PHE A 300 -23.76 -0.39 15.96
CA PHE A 300 -24.29 0.06 14.67
C PHE A 300 -24.34 -1.08 13.63
N LEU A 301 -23.72 -2.22 13.95
CA LEU A 301 -23.76 -3.46 13.17
C LEU A 301 -24.99 -4.30 13.53
N SER A 302 -25.42 -4.27 14.78
CA SER A 302 -26.59 -5.02 15.25
C SER A 302 -27.87 -4.16 15.23
N PRO A 303 -29.00 -4.72 14.77
CA PRO A 303 -30.30 -4.04 14.88
C PRO A 303 -30.66 -3.90 16.36
N GLY A 304 -30.63 -2.67 16.87
CA GLY A 304 -30.98 -2.38 18.26
C GLY A 304 -32.45 -2.61 18.59
N VAL A 305 -32.77 -2.68 19.89
CA VAL A 305 -34.15 -2.76 20.39
C VAL A 305 -34.86 -1.45 20.02
N ALA A 306 -35.87 -1.53 19.15
CA ALA A 306 -36.78 -0.44 18.73
C ALA A 306 -36.38 0.45 17.52
N GLY A 307 -35.39 0.09 16.69
CA GLY A 307 -35.24 0.70 15.35
C GLY A 307 -34.98 2.21 15.28
N LYS A 308 -34.66 2.86 16.41
CA LYS A 308 -34.42 4.31 16.51
C LYS A 308 -32.98 4.73 16.22
N ARG A 309 -32.08 3.77 15.96
CA ARG A 309 -30.66 4.04 15.71
C ARG A 309 -30.34 3.86 14.22
N PRO A 310 -29.55 4.76 13.60
CA PRO A 310 -29.02 4.52 12.26
C PRO A 310 -28.16 3.26 12.24
N LEU A 311 -28.46 2.36 11.31
CA LEU A 311 -27.67 1.15 11.08
C LEU A 311 -26.70 1.37 9.93
N LEU A 312 -25.65 0.55 9.89
CA LEU A 312 -24.75 0.54 8.75
C LEU A 312 -25.54 0.16 7.47
N PRO A 313 -25.43 0.91 6.36
CA PRO A 313 -26.08 0.53 5.11
C PRO A 313 -25.52 -0.81 4.60
N PRO A 314 -26.25 -1.53 3.73
CA PRO A 314 -25.74 -2.75 3.12
C PRO A 314 -24.56 -2.44 2.21
N LEU A 315 -23.39 -2.96 2.57
CA LEU A 315 -22.13 -2.75 1.85
C LEU A 315 -21.79 -3.93 0.93
N ASN A 316 -20.98 -3.65 -0.10
CA ASN A 316 -20.30 -4.66 -0.90
C ASN A 316 -18.98 -5.10 -0.24
N SER A 317 -18.24 -4.16 0.36
CA SER A 317 -16.98 -4.43 1.04
C SER A 317 -16.96 -3.87 2.46
N LEU A 318 -16.61 -4.72 3.42
CA LEU A 318 -16.41 -4.32 4.82
C LEU A 318 -15.04 -4.79 5.30
N SER A 319 -14.23 -3.84 5.77
CA SER A 319 -12.94 -4.12 6.40
C SER A 319 -12.93 -3.59 7.82
N ILE A 320 -12.71 -4.47 8.80
CA ILE A 320 -12.56 -4.11 10.21
C ILE A 320 -11.18 -4.58 10.66
N SER A 321 -10.43 -3.68 11.29
CA SER A 321 -9.05 -3.95 11.72
C SER A 321 -8.78 -3.36 13.10
N LYS A 322 -8.19 -4.15 14.01
CA LYS A 322 -7.73 -3.70 15.34
C LYS A 322 -8.79 -2.92 16.14
N CYS A 323 -10.01 -3.46 16.16
CA CYS A 323 -11.12 -2.88 16.91
C CYS A 323 -11.52 -3.84 18.02
N ASP A 324 -10.86 -3.73 19.17
CA ASP A 324 -10.92 -4.72 20.26
C ASP A 324 -12.33 -4.90 20.85
N LYS A 325 -13.17 -3.88 20.77
CA LYS A 325 -14.53 -3.92 21.35
C LYS A 325 -15.59 -4.47 20.40
N ILE A 326 -15.27 -4.70 19.11
CA ILE A 326 -16.19 -5.29 18.15
C ILE A 326 -16.20 -6.80 18.37
N THR A 327 -17.36 -7.35 18.73
CA THR A 327 -17.52 -8.78 19.04
C THR A 327 -17.99 -9.59 17.84
N TYR A 328 -17.75 -10.90 17.89
CA TYR A 328 -18.31 -11.88 16.95
C TYR A 328 -19.81 -11.70 16.70
N ASP A 329 -20.60 -11.60 17.79
CA ASP A 329 -22.05 -11.50 17.72
C ASP A 329 -22.52 -10.27 16.95
N SER A 330 -21.79 -9.15 17.06
CA SER A 330 -22.10 -7.93 16.31
C SER A 330 -21.91 -8.10 14.80
N ILE A 331 -20.87 -8.84 14.39
CA ILE A 331 -20.59 -9.14 12.99
C ILE A 331 -21.66 -10.09 12.45
N ILE A 332 -21.98 -11.16 13.19
CA ILE A 332 -23.04 -12.10 12.82
C ILE A 332 -24.39 -11.40 12.70
N ALA A 333 -24.72 -10.51 13.63
CA ALA A 333 -25.96 -9.73 13.57
C ALA A 333 -26.05 -8.88 12.29
N TYR A 334 -24.94 -8.27 11.86
CA TYR A 334 -24.88 -7.49 10.62
C TYR A 334 -25.07 -8.37 9.38
N ILE A 335 -24.33 -9.48 9.26
CA ILE A 335 -24.41 -10.37 8.09
C ILE A 335 -25.68 -11.23 8.08
N SER A 336 -26.43 -11.29 9.19
CA SER A 336 -27.74 -11.93 9.24
C SER A 336 -28.83 -11.12 8.52
N SER A 337 -28.56 -9.85 8.19
CA SER A 337 -29.48 -9.00 7.42
C SER A 337 -29.57 -9.47 5.96
N PRO A 338 -30.76 -9.76 5.41
CA PRO A 338 -30.92 -10.24 4.03
C PRO A 338 -30.32 -9.30 2.97
N ALA A 339 -30.39 -7.99 3.21
CA ALA A 339 -29.80 -7.01 2.30
C ALA A 339 -28.27 -7.16 2.23
N VAL A 340 -27.61 -7.35 3.38
CA VAL A 340 -26.15 -7.54 3.47
C VAL A 340 -25.75 -8.87 2.83
N GLN A 341 -26.53 -9.93 3.04
CA GLN A 341 -26.26 -11.25 2.46
C GLN A 341 -26.20 -11.24 0.93
N GLN A 342 -26.98 -10.37 0.29
CA GLN A 342 -27.05 -10.23 -1.16
C GLN A 342 -25.98 -9.30 -1.73
N THR A 343 -25.49 -8.34 -0.95
CA THR A 343 -24.56 -7.31 -1.43
C THR A 343 -23.10 -7.58 -1.07
N LEU A 344 -22.82 -8.19 0.08
CA LEU A 344 -21.47 -8.28 0.64
C LEU A 344 -20.62 -9.33 -0.10
N GLU A 345 -19.63 -8.86 -0.85
CA GLU A 345 -18.72 -9.69 -1.64
C GLU A 345 -17.32 -9.80 -1.02
N HIS A 346 -16.91 -8.79 -0.25
CA HIS A 346 -15.57 -8.71 0.33
C HIS A 346 -15.64 -8.43 1.84
N LEU A 347 -15.07 -9.33 2.64
CA LEU A 347 -15.01 -9.20 4.09
C LEU A 347 -13.56 -9.35 4.58
N THR A 348 -13.08 -8.34 5.32
CA THR A 348 -11.76 -8.35 5.95
C THR A 348 -11.90 -8.16 7.46
N LEU A 349 -11.39 -9.11 8.23
CA LEU A 349 -11.38 -9.11 9.70
C LEU A 349 -9.93 -9.30 10.17
N LYS A 350 -9.29 -8.24 10.67
CA LYS A 350 -7.88 -8.30 11.08
C LYS A 350 -7.71 -7.89 12.53
N GLU A 351 -7.07 -8.74 13.32
CA GLU A 351 -6.73 -8.46 14.73
C GLU A 351 -7.96 -8.01 15.53
N ILE A 352 -9.07 -8.72 15.33
CA ILE A 352 -10.31 -8.58 16.10
C ILE A 352 -10.37 -9.77 17.06
N ASP A 353 -11.04 -9.60 18.21
CA ASP A 353 -11.38 -10.71 19.10
C ASP A 353 -12.47 -11.59 18.48
N PHE A 354 -12.03 -12.40 17.50
CA PHE A 354 -12.87 -13.27 16.70
C PHE A 354 -12.38 -14.71 16.85
N PRO A 355 -13.25 -15.65 17.29
CA PRO A 355 -12.91 -17.07 17.40
C PRO A 355 -12.76 -17.71 16.00
N PRO A 356 -11.55 -18.11 15.55
CA PRO A 356 -11.35 -18.55 14.17
C PRO A 356 -12.03 -19.87 13.81
N HIS A 357 -12.45 -20.66 14.80
CA HIS A 357 -13.17 -21.91 14.55
C HIS A 357 -14.62 -21.67 14.08
N LEU A 358 -15.17 -20.46 14.23
CA LEU A 358 -16.54 -20.12 13.82
C LEU A 358 -16.64 -19.54 12.39
N ILE A 359 -15.55 -19.53 11.62
CA ILE A 359 -15.53 -18.98 10.25
C ILE A 359 -16.55 -19.63 9.33
N TYR A 360 -16.86 -20.92 9.55
CA TYR A 360 -17.88 -21.62 8.77
C TYR A 360 -19.26 -20.96 8.86
N GLN A 361 -19.61 -20.33 9.99
CA GLN A 361 -20.90 -19.66 10.16
C GLN A 361 -21.00 -18.42 9.27
N ILE A 362 -19.90 -17.66 9.14
CA ILE A 362 -19.82 -16.52 8.21
C ILE A 362 -20.05 -16.99 6.77
N LEU A 363 -19.35 -18.06 6.36
CA LEU A 363 -19.48 -18.58 4.99
C LEU A 363 -20.89 -19.12 4.70
N GLN A 364 -21.56 -19.72 5.69
CA GLN A 364 -22.93 -20.19 5.56
C GLN A 364 -23.94 -19.04 5.41
N GLN A 365 -23.69 -17.89 6.04
CA GLN A 365 -24.57 -16.72 5.98
C GLN A 365 -24.31 -15.82 4.77
N LEU A 366 -23.15 -15.94 4.11
CA LEU A 366 -22.76 -15.08 2.99
C LEU A 366 -22.58 -15.88 1.68
N PRO A 367 -23.68 -16.17 0.95
CA PRO A 367 -23.64 -17.03 -0.23
C PRO A 367 -22.96 -16.40 -1.46
N TYR A 368 -22.75 -15.08 -1.47
CA TYR A 368 -22.13 -14.34 -2.58
C TYR A 368 -20.71 -13.85 -2.26
N LEU A 369 -20.14 -14.24 -1.12
CA LEU A 369 -18.82 -13.81 -0.70
C LEU A 369 -17.74 -14.30 -1.69
N LYS A 370 -16.95 -13.38 -2.23
CA LYS A 370 -15.85 -13.65 -3.17
C LYS A 370 -14.49 -13.61 -2.47
N THR A 371 -14.31 -12.72 -1.51
CA THR A 371 -13.04 -12.55 -0.78
C THR A 371 -13.28 -12.54 0.72
N LEU A 372 -12.56 -13.40 1.43
CA LEU A 372 -12.53 -13.42 2.89
C LEU A 372 -11.09 -13.31 3.37
N ARG A 373 -10.78 -12.29 4.17
CA ARG A 373 -9.45 -12.09 4.75
C ARG A 373 -9.56 -12.07 6.26
N ILE A 374 -8.87 -13.00 6.92
CA ILE A 374 -8.92 -13.18 8.37
C ILE A 374 -7.50 -13.21 8.89
N ASN A 375 -7.22 -12.34 9.85
CA ASN A 375 -6.00 -12.39 10.66
C ASN A 375 -6.40 -12.41 12.12
N ALA A 376 -6.12 -13.53 12.80
CA ALA A 376 -6.56 -13.73 14.17
C ALA A 376 -5.49 -14.44 15.02
N PRO A 377 -5.25 -13.98 16.26
CA PRO A 377 -4.42 -14.69 17.22
C PRO A 377 -5.21 -15.85 17.88
N VAL A 378 -4.56 -17.00 18.08
CA VAL A 378 -5.13 -18.16 18.78
C VAL A 378 -4.29 -18.56 19.98
N THR A 379 -4.96 -18.89 21.09
CA THR A 379 -4.33 -19.36 22.33
C THR A 379 -4.48 -20.87 22.53
N ARG A 380 -5.52 -21.48 21.93
CA ARG A 380 -5.88 -22.89 22.09
C ARG A 380 -5.89 -23.59 20.74
N ILE A 381 -5.66 -24.90 20.74
CA ILE A 381 -5.85 -25.76 19.57
C ILE A 381 -7.31 -25.73 19.08
N PHE A 382 -7.52 -26.12 17.83
CA PHE A 382 -8.83 -26.20 17.22
C PHE A 382 -9.75 -27.13 18.03
N PRO A 383 -10.94 -26.66 18.43
CA PRO A 383 -11.86 -27.44 19.25
C PRO A 383 -12.60 -28.51 18.43
N ALA A 384 -11.91 -29.59 18.07
CA ALA A 384 -12.47 -30.64 17.21
C ALA A 384 -13.65 -31.41 17.84
N TYR A 385 -13.77 -31.40 19.18
CA TYR A 385 -14.76 -32.18 19.93
C TYR A 385 -15.90 -31.34 20.53
N ASP A 386 -15.97 -30.04 20.21
CA ASP A 386 -17.08 -29.20 20.65
C ASP A 386 -18.39 -29.68 20.03
N GLN A 387 -19.50 -29.54 20.77
CA GLN A 387 -20.84 -29.83 20.28
C GLN A 387 -21.62 -28.53 20.05
N PRO A 388 -22.23 -28.32 18.86
CA PRO A 388 -22.20 -29.21 17.68
C PRO A 388 -20.82 -29.23 16.98
N PRO A 389 -20.46 -30.34 16.29
CA PRO A 389 -19.19 -30.45 15.59
C PRO A 389 -19.06 -29.38 14.51
N HIS A 390 -17.87 -28.83 14.35
CA HIS A 390 -17.58 -27.82 13.34
C HIS A 390 -17.57 -28.45 11.94
N PRO A 391 -18.51 -28.08 11.05
CA PRO A 391 -18.53 -28.60 9.68
C PRO A 391 -17.36 -28.03 8.88
N PRO A 392 -16.86 -28.73 7.84
CA PRO A 392 -15.79 -28.19 7.00
C PRO A 392 -16.20 -26.86 6.35
N LEU A 393 -15.21 -26.01 6.04
CA LEU A 393 -15.46 -24.75 5.35
C LEU A 393 -16.07 -24.98 3.97
N GLN A 394 -17.25 -24.40 3.75
CA GLN A 394 -18.00 -24.55 2.50
C GLN A 394 -18.40 -23.17 1.95
N SER A 395 -18.14 -22.93 0.67
CA SER A 395 -18.61 -21.75 -0.05
C SER A 395 -18.55 -21.98 -1.55
N ALA A 396 -19.66 -21.72 -2.24
CA ALA A 396 -19.74 -21.86 -3.69
C ALA A 396 -19.10 -20.69 -4.45
N THR A 397 -18.93 -19.52 -3.83
CA THR A 397 -18.53 -18.29 -4.54
C THR A 397 -17.14 -17.78 -4.18
N LEU A 398 -16.57 -18.25 -3.06
CA LEU A 398 -15.28 -17.77 -2.56
C LEU A 398 -14.15 -18.04 -3.56
N ARG A 399 -13.43 -16.98 -3.93
CA ARG A 399 -12.30 -17.00 -4.89
C ARG A 399 -10.97 -16.75 -4.21
N GLU A 400 -10.95 -15.93 -3.18
CA GLU A 400 -9.76 -15.57 -2.41
C GLU A 400 -10.02 -15.75 -0.92
N LEU A 401 -9.14 -16.51 -0.26
CA LEU A 401 -9.15 -16.72 1.18
C LEU A 401 -7.79 -16.34 1.74
N SER A 402 -7.73 -15.34 2.62
CA SER A 402 -6.59 -15.13 3.52
C SER A 402 -6.96 -15.67 4.89
N TYR A 403 -6.27 -16.74 5.29
CA TYR A 403 -6.46 -17.46 6.53
C TYR A 403 -5.17 -17.36 7.35
N GLU A 404 -4.94 -16.18 7.92
CA GLU A 404 -3.72 -15.82 8.65
C GLU A 404 -3.91 -16.02 10.15
N ILE A 405 -3.87 -17.28 10.60
CA ILE A 405 -3.96 -17.62 12.01
C ILE A 405 -2.57 -17.66 12.63
N ARG A 406 -2.39 -16.91 13.72
CA ARG A 406 -1.11 -16.81 14.46
C ARG A 406 -1.28 -17.24 15.92
N PRO A 407 -0.28 -17.88 16.54
CA PRO A 407 -0.33 -18.11 17.98
C PRO A 407 -0.24 -16.77 18.74
N ALA A 408 -1.10 -16.57 19.74
CA ALA A 408 -1.17 -15.32 20.52
C ALA A 408 0.08 -15.09 21.39
N GLN A 409 0.71 -16.18 21.84
CA GLN A 409 1.99 -16.18 22.53
C GLN A 409 2.92 -17.16 21.81
N GLN A 410 4.22 -16.87 21.74
CA GLN A 410 5.20 -17.85 21.31
C GLN A 410 5.18 -19.01 22.30
N SER A 411 4.49 -20.08 21.95
CA SER A 411 4.38 -21.24 22.81
C SER A 411 5.75 -21.92 22.88
N LYS A 412 6.29 -22.07 24.08
CA LYS A 412 7.50 -22.91 24.34
C LYS A 412 7.19 -24.42 24.22
N THR A 413 5.96 -24.78 23.86
CA THR A 413 5.50 -26.16 23.67
C THR A 413 5.90 -26.70 22.30
N LEU A 414 6.07 -28.03 22.19
CA LEU A 414 6.53 -28.71 20.97
C LEU A 414 5.62 -28.50 19.74
N ALA A 415 4.33 -28.22 19.93
CA ALA A 415 3.36 -28.01 18.86
C ALA A 415 2.64 -26.67 19.03
N SER A 416 2.48 -25.95 17.92
CA SER A 416 1.79 -24.66 17.89
C SER A 416 0.28 -24.84 17.78
N PRO A 417 -0.51 -24.11 18.58
CA PRO A 417 -1.97 -24.13 18.46
C PRO A 417 -2.48 -23.84 17.04
N ALA A 418 -1.78 -22.97 16.29
CA ALA A 418 -2.17 -22.59 14.94
C ALA A 418 -2.16 -23.77 13.95
N THR A 419 -1.27 -24.76 14.14
CA THR A 419 -1.15 -25.93 13.25
C THR A 419 -2.47 -26.69 13.12
N SER A 420 -3.19 -26.89 14.22
CA SER A 420 -4.50 -27.58 14.22
C SER A 420 -5.58 -26.87 13.40
N TYR A 421 -5.52 -25.53 13.25
CA TYR A 421 -6.45 -24.79 12.39
C TYR A 421 -6.11 -24.96 10.91
N TYR A 422 -4.84 -25.10 10.57
CA TYR A 422 -4.38 -25.36 9.21
C TYR A 422 -4.65 -26.81 8.79
N GLU A 423 -4.62 -27.76 9.72
CA GLU A 423 -5.08 -29.14 9.50
C GLU A 423 -6.57 -29.18 9.17
N TYR A 424 -7.40 -28.47 9.95
CA TYR A 424 -8.83 -28.32 9.66
C TYR A 424 -9.10 -27.66 8.29
N LEU A 425 -8.30 -26.66 7.90
CA LEU A 425 -8.37 -26.06 6.57
C LEU A 425 -8.01 -27.07 5.46
N CYS A 426 -6.97 -27.88 5.66
CA CYS A 426 -6.59 -28.92 4.70
C CYS A 426 -7.70 -29.96 4.53
N GLU A 427 -8.33 -30.40 5.62
CA GLU A 427 -9.48 -31.32 5.55
C GLU A 427 -10.68 -30.69 4.83
N SER A 428 -10.96 -29.42 5.07
CA SER A 428 -12.02 -28.69 4.36
C SER A 428 -11.77 -28.63 2.84
N LEU A 429 -10.51 -28.43 2.44
CA LEU A 429 -10.08 -28.45 1.04
C LEU A 429 -10.16 -29.86 0.43
N ARG A 430 -9.72 -30.89 1.17
CA ARG A 430 -9.81 -32.31 0.75
C ARG A 430 -11.25 -32.74 0.50
N LEU A 431 -12.19 -32.27 1.32
CA LEU A 431 -13.62 -32.54 1.17
C LEU A 431 -14.29 -31.72 0.05
N GLY A 432 -13.54 -30.81 -0.60
CA GLY A 432 -14.03 -30.05 -1.76
C GLY A 432 -15.02 -28.93 -1.42
N GLY A 433 -15.03 -28.43 -0.18
CA GLY A 433 -15.99 -27.42 0.27
C GLY A 433 -15.82 -26.03 -0.39
N LEU A 434 -14.65 -25.75 -0.96
CA LEU A 434 -14.31 -24.47 -1.59
C LEU A 434 -13.98 -24.65 -3.09
N PRO A 435 -14.98 -25.01 -3.93
CA PRO A 435 -14.75 -25.41 -5.32
C PRO A 435 -14.22 -24.31 -6.25
N ASN A 436 -14.48 -23.04 -5.94
CA ASN A 436 -14.12 -21.89 -6.79
C ASN A 436 -12.94 -21.07 -6.25
N LEU A 437 -12.27 -21.58 -5.22
CA LEU A 437 -11.11 -20.92 -4.62
C LEU A 437 -9.94 -20.94 -5.62
N LYS A 438 -9.38 -19.76 -5.89
CA LYS A 438 -8.24 -19.56 -6.81
C LYS A 438 -6.97 -19.20 -6.06
N THR A 439 -7.10 -18.40 -5.01
CA THR A 439 -5.97 -17.85 -4.26
C THR A 439 -6.15 -18.12 -2.77
N LEU A 440 -5.14 -18.69 -2.13
CA LEU A 440 -5.11 -18.96 -0.70
C LEU A 440 -3.87 -18.35 -0.06
N HIS A 441 -4.05 -17.48 0.95
CA HIS A 441 -2.96 -16.93 1.76
C HIS A 441 -2.97 -17.58 3.15
N VAL A 442 -1.85 -18.16 3.55
CA VAL A 442 -1.69 -18.89 4.80
C VAL A 442 -0.40 -18.45 5.50
N ARG A 443 -0.46 -18.29 6.82
CA ARG A 443 0.71 -17.91 7.63
C ARG A 443 1.41 -19.11 8.28
N ASP A 444 1.72 -20.12 7.47
CA ASP A 444 2.45 -21.33 7.86
C ASP A 444 3.35 -21.84 6.72
N GLU A 445 4.66 -21.98 6.98
CA GLU A 445 5.64 -22.49 6.01
C GLU A 445 5.43 -23.97 5.67
N ASN A 446 4.89 -24.75 6.60
CA ASN A 446 4.70 -26.19 6.42
C ASN A 446 3.35 -26.54 5.76
N PHE A 447 2.49 -25.56 5.50
CA PHE A 447 1.17 -25.77 4.94
C PHE A 447 1.21 -26.55 3.61
N GLY A 448 2.14 -26.20 2.71
CA GLY A 448 2.27 -26.91 1.43
C GLY A 448 2.59 -28.40 1.58
N LYS A 449 3.44 -28.75 2.55
CA LYS A 449 3.77 -30.16 2.85
C LYS A 449 2.58 -30.89 3.49
N MET A 450 1.80 -30.20 4.30
CA MET A 450 0.59 -30.75 4.91
C MET A 450 -0.47 -31.05 3.85
N LEU A 451 -0.73 -30.11 2.95
CA LEU A 451 -1.69 -30.27 1.87
C LEU A 451 -1.28 -31.39 0.89
N LYS A 452 0.03 -31.53 0.58
CA LYS A 452 0.55 -32.65 -0.23
C LYS A 452 0.27 -34.01 0.42
N ARG A 453 0.57 -34.18 1.71
CA ARG A 453 0.29 -35.45 2.43
C ARG A 453 -1.20 -35.82 2.42
N VAL A 454 -2.07 -34.82 2.58
CA VAL A 454 -3.52 -35.02 2.61
C VAL A 454 -4.03 -35.42 1.21
N THR A 455 -3.48 -34.82 0.16
CA THR A 455 -3.86 -35.09 -1.24
C THR A 455 -3.29 -36.41 -1.78
N GLU A 456 -2.13 -36.89 -1.30
CA GLU A 456 -1.55 -38.19 -1.65
C GLU A 456 -2.46 -39.38 -1.29
N THR A 457 -3.33 -39.23 -0.30
CA THR A 457 -4.29 -40.26 0.11
C THR A 457 -5.57 -40.31 -0.75
N MET A 458 -5.76 -39.33 -1.63
CA MET A 458 -6.97 -39.22 -2.45
C MET A 458 -6.93 -40.17 -3.65
N GLN A 459 -8.08 -40.71 -4.01
CA GLN A 459 -8.17 -41.62 -5.16
C GLN A 459 -8.05 -40.84 -6.47
N THR A 460 -7.33 -41.41 -7.45
CA THR A 460 -7.14 -40.81 -8.80
C THR A 460 -8.34 -40.99 -9.74
N TYR A 461 -9.51 -41.38 -9.19
CA TYR A 461 -10.76 -41.55 -9.95
C TYR A 461 -11.96 -41.01 -9.15
N GLY A 462 -13.07 -40.74 -9.83
CA GLY A 462 -14.32 -40.33 -9.19
C GLY A 462 -14.33 -38.89 -8.67
N LYS A 463 -14.99 -38.64 -7.54
CA LYS A 463 -15.14 -37.30 -6.94
C LYS A 463 -13.80 -36.72 -6.48
N ASP A 464 -12.94 -37.58 -5.93
CA ASP A 464 -11.62 -37.21 -5.44
C ASP A 464 -10.73 -36.65 -6.56
N PHE A 465 -10.78 -37.26 -7.75
CA PHE A 465 -10.06 -36.76 -8.92
C PHE A 465 -10.47 -35.34 -9.32
N GLN A 466 -11.77 -35.01 -9.27
CA GLN A 466 -12.23 -33.66 -9.58
C GLN A 466 -11.76 -32.64 -8.54
N ILE A 467 -11.65 -33.05 -7.27
CA ILE A 467 -11.14 -32.19 -6.19
C ILE A 467 -9.64 -31.98 -6.39
N LEU A 468 -8.87 -33.04 -6.66
CA LEU A 468 -7.44 -32.96 -6.95
C LEU A 468 -7.14 -31.99 -8.11
N GLN A 469 -7.83 -32.12 -9.25
CA GLN A 469 -7.65 -31.20 -10.39
C GLN A 469 -7.90 -29.72 -10.04
N ARG A 470 -8.79 -29.44 -9.09
CA ARG A 470 -9.06 -28.07 -8.63
C ARG A 470 -7.96 -27.58 -7.71
N LEU A 471 -7.54 -28.41 -6.75
CA LEU A 471 -6.45 -28.09 -5.84
C LEU A 471 -5.14 -27.86 -6.59
N GLU A 472 -4.88 -28.58 -7.69
CA GLU A 472 -3.73 -28.36 -8.57
C GLU A 472 -3.69 -26.96 -9.19
N ARG A 473 -4.85 -26.33 -9.41
CA ARG A 473 -4.96 -24.97 -9.97
C ARG A 473 -4.94 -23.86 -8.91
N LEU A 474 -4.96 -24.22 -7.62
CA LEU A 474 -4.96 -23.28 -6.51
C LEU A 474 -3.57 -22.64 -6.36
N THR A 475 -3.51 -21.31 -6.36
CA THR A 475 -2.27 -20.58 -6.03
C THR A 475 -2.21 -20.36 -4.53
N ILE A 476 -1.19 -20.94 -3.89
CA ILE A 476 -1.02 -20.87 -2.43
C ILE A 476 0.15 -19.94 -2.13
N HIS A 477 -0.12 -18.92 -1.33
CA HIS A 477 0.87 -18.03 -0.78
C HIS A 477 1.07 -18.38 0.69
N ALA A 478 2.22 -18.94 1.04
CA ALA A 478 2.60 -19.23 2.41
C ALA A 478 3.58 -18.19 2.93
N LYS A 479 3.49 -17.87 4.22
CA LYS A 479 4.43 -16.97 4.87
C LYS A 479 4.73 -17.45 6.28
N GLY A 480 6.02 -17.54 6.62
CA GLY A 480 6.44 -17.83 7.98
C GLY A 480 6.00 -16.78 8.98
N TRP A 481 5.95 -17.15 10.26
CA TRP A 481 5.55 -16.21 11.31
C TRP A 481 6.48 -14.99 11.38
N ASN A 482 7.78 -15.21 11.16
CA ASN A 482 8.84 -14.19 11.10
C ASN A 482 9.27 -13.85 9.67
N GLY A 483 8.75 -14.56 8.66
CA GLY A 483 9.04 -14.27 7.27
C GLY A 483 8.48 -12.90 6.90
N LEU A 484 9.24 -12.12 6.14
CA LEU A 484 8.74 -10.88 5.52
C LEU A 484 8.14 -11.13 4.14
N VAL A 485 8.57 -12.20 3.48
CA VAL A 485 8.25 -12.55 2.09
C VAL A 485 7.22 -13.68 2.05
N TRP A 486 6.33 -13.63 1.05
CA TRP A 486 5.39 -14.69 0.74
C TRP A 486 6.05 -15.67 -0.25
N SER A 487 6.08 -16.96 0.07
CA SER A 487 6.41 -18.01 -0.89
C SER A 487 5.15 -18.43 -1.64
N THR A 488 5.20 -18.44 -2.97
CA THR A 488 4.08 -18.87 -3.80
C THR A 488 4.37 -20.25 -4.34
N PHE A 489 3.42 -21.18 -4.25
CA PHE A 489 3.56 -22.52 -4.83
C PHE A 489 2.23 -23.06 -5.35
N THR A 490 2.33 -24.02 -6.26
CA THR A 490 1.21 -24.83 -6.78
C THR A 490 1.47 -26.30 -6.45
N LEU A 491 0.42 -27.13 -6.36
CA LEU A 491 0.58 -28.53 -5.96
C LEU A 491 1.30 -29.40 -7.00
N THR A 492 1.26 -29.02 -8.28
CA THR A 492 1.87 -29.77 -9.40
C THR A 492 3.38 -29.63 -9.49
N ASP A 493 3.99 -28.74 -8.73
CA ASP A 493 5.43 -28.50 -8.81
C ASP A 493 6.22 -29.65 -8.16
N GLN A 494 6.56 -30.64 -8.99
CA GLN A 494 7.41 -31.78 -8.67
C GLN A 494 8.88 -31.43 -8.95
N GLY A 495 9.52 -30.76 -7.99
CA GLY A 495 10.97 -30.77 -7.80
C GLY A 495 11.82 -30.08 -8.86
N ALA A 496 12.08 -28.77 -8.69
CA ALA A 496 13.40 -28.15 -8.85
C ALA A 496 13.32 -26.68 -8.43
N GLY A 497 14.16 -26.27 -7.47
CA GLY A 497 14.24 -24.92 -6.94
C GLY A 497 13.24 -24.71 -5.80
N GLU A 498 13.58 -24.26 -4.61
CA GLU A 498 14.39 -23.06 -4.43
C GLU A 498 14.26 -22.12 -5.64
N GLU A 499 13.03 -21.71 -5.96
CA GLU A 499 12.85 -20.26 -6.05
C GLU A 499 12.99 -19.72 -4.63
N ILE A 500 14.24 -19.77 -4.14
CA ILE A 500 14.74 -18.66 -3.39
C ILE A 500 14.63 -17.53 -4.40
N ASP A 501 13.51 -16.82 -4.31
CA ASP A 501 13.35 -15.44 -4.71
C ASP A 501 14.75 -14.82 -4.60
N GLU A 502 15.40 -14.41 -5.70
CA GLU A 502 16.83 -14.01 -5.68
C GLU A 502 17.11 -12.99 -4.56
N PHE A 503 16.07 -12.29 -4.13
CA PHE A 503 16.01 -11.41 -2.97
C PHE A 503 16.18 -12.08 -1.58
N GLY A 504 15.63 -13.28 -1.36
CA GLY A 504 15.80 -14.07 -0.14
C GLY A 504 17.21 -14.62 0.02
N ALA A 505 17.87 -15.03 -1.07
CA ALA A 505 19.29 -15.39 -1.07
C ALA A 505 20.16 -14.16 -0.82
N LEU A 506 19.78 -13.00 -1.39
CA LEU A 506 20.44 -11.71 -1.16
C LEU A 506 20.34 -11.24 0.30
N LEU A 507 19.18 -11.42 0.94
CA LEU A 507 18.97 -11.08 2.35
C LEU A 507 19.67 -12.05 3.30
N ALA A 508 19.71 -13.35 2.99
CA ALA A 508 20.47 -14.34 3.76
C ALA A 508 21.99 -14.13 3.63
N ALA A 509 22.47 -13.71 2.45
CA ALA A 509 23.88 -13.36 2.22
C ALA A 509 24.28 -12.01 2.84
N ALA A 510 23.34 -11.09 3.08
CA ALA A 510 23.59 -9.81 3.73
C ALA A 510 23.89 -9.92 5.25
N GLY A 511 23.73 -11.12 5.83
CA GLY A 511 24.06 -11.39 7.23
C GLY A 511 25.55 -11.64 7.52
N GLY A 512 26.44 -11.59 6.52
CA GLY A 512 27.85 -11.95 6.70
C GLY A 512 28.83 -11.06 5.95
N GLY A 513 29.22 -9.92 6.53
CA GLY A 513 30.44 -9.18 6.16
C GLY A 513 30.50 -8.58 4.74
N PRO A 514 31.45 -7.67 4.45
CA PRO A 514 31.30 -6.73 3.34
C PRO A 514 31.84 -7.30 2.04
N GLN A 515 31.03 -8.06 1.28
CA GLN A 515 31.23 -8.26 -0.16
C GLN A 515 29.88 -8.36 -0.90
N SER A 516 29.66 -7.46 -1.86
CA SER A 516 28.46 -7.40 -2.71
C SER A 516 28.29 -8.65 -3.60
N PRO A 517 27.09 -9.26 -3.73
CA PRO A 517 26.88 -10.39 -4.64
C PRO A 517 26.90 -9.96 -6.12
N ARG A 518 27.50 -10.78 -6.97
CA ARG A 518 27.66 -10.57 -8.42
C ARG A 518 26.48 -11.17 -9.20
N PHE A 519 25.97 -10.45 -10.20
CA PHE A 519 25.14 -11.02 -11.27
C PHE A 519 26.02 -11.83 -12.23
N LEU A 520 25.67 -13.09 -12.48
CA LEU A 520 26.37 -13.97 -13.43
C LEU A 520 26.30 -13.36 -14.85
N GLY A 521 27.45 -13.11 -15.46
CA GLY A 521 27.58 -12.75 -16.89
C GLY A 521 28.18 -11.39 -17.22
N LEU A 522 28.49 -10.53 -16.24
CA LEU A 522 29.19 -9.26 -16.49
C LEU A 522 30.67 -9.35 -16.04
N PRO A 523 31.66 -9.21 -16.95
CA PRO A 523 33.06 -9.12 -16.55
C PRO A 523 33.31 -7.81 -15.77
N ASN A 524 34.29 -7.88 -14.86
CA ASN A 524 34.65 -6.80 -13.95
C ASN A 524 34.99 -5.51 -14.73
N PRO A 525 34.52 -4.31 -14.33
CA PRO A 525 34.92 -3.05 -14.95
C PRO A 525 36.44 -2.78 -14.86
N ASN A 526 37.16 -3.46 -13.96
CA ASN A 526 38.63 -3.45 -13.94
C ASN A 526 39.28 -4.34 -15.01
N ASP A 527 38.56 -5.30 -15.58
CA ASP A 527 39.05 -6.14 -16.69
C ASP A 527 38.90 -5.44 -18.05
N GLU A 528 37.92 -4.56 -18.23
CA GLU A 528 37.77 -3.74 -19.45
C GLU A 528 38.98 -2.83 -19.70
N LYS A 529 39.70 -2.43 -18.65
CA LYS A 529 40.91 -1.61 -18.77
C LYS A 529 42.09 -2.35 -19.40
N ARG A 530 42.07 -3.69 -19.42
CA ARG A 530 43.11 -4.54 -20.02
C ARG A 530 42.87 -4.88 -21.48
N LEU A 531 41.68 -4.61 -22.01
CA LEU A 531 41.33 -4.84 -23.42
C LEU A 531 41.87 -3.71 -24.31
N SER A 532 42.33 -4.07 -25.51
CA SER A 532 42.71 -3.11 -26.54
C SER A 532 41.50 -2.33 -27.06
N TRP A 533 41.75 -1.16 -27.65
CA TRP A 533 40.67 -0.30 -28.17
C TRP A 533 39.80 -0.98 -29.24
N ARG A 534 40.38 -1.91 -30.03
CA ARG A 534 39.64 -2.70 -31.02
C ARG A 534 38.68 -3.70 -30.36
N GLU A 535 39.14 -4.43 -29.35
CA GLU A 535 38.32 -5.40 -28.62
C GLU A 535 37.15 -4.73 -27.88
N ARG A 536 37.36 -3.52 -27.32
CA ARG A 536 36.27 -2.74 -26.70
C ARG A 536 35.20 -2.30 -27.70
N ARG A 537 35.57 -2.08 -28.97
CA ARG A 537 34.64 -1.65 -30.02
C ARG A 537 33.79 -2.82 -30.50
N ASP A 538 34.38 -4.00 -30.70
CA ASP A 538 33.67 -5.19 -31.15
C ASP A 538 32.73 -5.74 -30.07
N ASN A 539 33.13 -5.64 -28.79
CA ASN A 539 32.29 -6.04 -27.66
C ASN A 539 31.06 -5.10 -27.50
N ARG A 540 31.19 -3.81 -27.84
CA ARG A 540 30.05 -2.86 -27.89
C ARG A 540 29.14 -3.09 -29.08
N LYS A 541 29.67 -3.55 -30.21
CA LYS A 541 28.88 -3.90 -31.40
C LYS A 541 28.04 -5.16 -31.14
N SER A 542 28.66 -6.20 -30.58
CA SER A 542 27.99 -7.42 -30.12
C SER A 542 26.84 -7.13 -29.13
N ARG A 543 27.04 -6.20 -28.19
CA ARG A 543 25.99 -5.78 -27.25
C ARG A 543 24.85 -4.98 -27.89
N MET A 544 25.05 -4.30 -29.02
CA MET A 544 23.95 -3.65 -29.73
C MET A 544 23.16 -4.63 -30.60
N ASP A 545 23.81 -5.67 -31.13
CA ASP A 545 23.15 -6.70 -31.94
C ASP A 545 22.30 -7.66 -31.10
N LEU A 546 22.56 -7.79 -29.80
CA LEU A 546 21.71 -8.52 -28.83
C LEU A 546 20.42 -7.77 -28.43
N TRP A 547 20.29 -6.49 -28.79
CA TRP A 547 19.13 -5.64 -28.49
C TRP A 547 18.32 -5.25 -29.75
N ARG A 548 18.64 -5.84 -30.90
CA ARG A 548 17.77 -5.88 -32.09
C ARG A 548 17.12 -7.26 -32.17
#